data_AF-A0A2U0S481-F1
#
_entry.id   AF-A0A2U0S481-F1
#
_cell.length_a   1.000
_cell.length_b   1.000
_cell.length_c   1.000
_cell.angle_alpha   90.00
_cell.angle_beta   90.00
_cell.angle_gamma   90.00
#
_symmetry.space_group_name_H-M   'P 1'
#
loop_
_entity.id
_entity.type
_entity.pdbx_description
1 polymer ?
#
loop_
_entity_poly.entity_id
_entity_poly.type
_entity_poly.pdbx_seq_one_letter_code
_entity_poly.pdbx_strand_id
1 'polypeptide(L)'
;MKFTKFRILLIAVVCIFAISSILVIPPLLNSGSESPNGTEDPTGNDEPNNNNEPTEADIQTVIENAVDYLEVNCDPYGLLFLDAMYRRFGVAEFADAVERYDQTDTDTHPEGAALRIFRRIVDRDNQYRDGDLNALHIDIDLLTEPALYCDRFGLPEDYAEMIQSAVDTGDYLLTHALLSLIWIEENGCEVTLPEGFVEQTYSDVADLINYYPDMTPYLDLRVEAAAFLCLAGQSDLVENDFVEYILETQLIDGSWDNINSERRWHTTVLALILLLHVENPSASYPPMLAQ
;
A
#
# COMPACT_ATOMS: atom_id res chain seq x y z
N MET A 1 22.04 22.97 -55.78
CA MET A 1 21.62 24.31 -55.32
C MET A 1 20.24 24.17 -54.71
N LYS A 2 20.16 24.18 -53.37
CA LYS A 2 19.65 25.28 -52.49
C LYS A 2 18.17 25.02 -52.11
N PHE A 3 17.88 24.44 -50.94
CA PHE A 3 17.78 25.03 -49.58
C PHE A 3 16.60 26.01 -49.36
N THR A 4 15.78 25.63 -48.34
CA THR A 4 15.12 26.46 -47.30
C THR A 4 13.74 27.09 -47.55
N LYS A 5 12.75 26.71 -46.72
CA LYS A 5 12.11 27.49 -45.61
C LYS A 5 10.86 26.74 -45.10
N PHE A 6 10.75 26.18 -43.88
CA PHE A 6 10.89 26.68 -42.49
C PHE A 6 9.79 27.67 -42.05
N ARG A 7 8.84 27.15 -41.24
CA ARG A 7 8.02 27.76 -40.15
C ARG A 7 7.48 26.55 -39.33
N ILE A 8 7.87 26.22 -38.09
CA ILE A 8 7.71 26.90 -36.77
C ILE A 8 6.23 27.27 -36.56
N LEU A 9 5.49 27.01 -35.46
CA LEU A 9 5.64 26.33 -34.16
C LEU A 9 4.30 26.62 -33.43
N LEU A 10 3.64 25.64 -32.80
CA LEU A 10 2.72 25.82 -31.65
C LEU A 10 2.45 24.43 -31.04
N ILE A 11 3.32 23.99 -30.11
CA ILE A 11 3.05 23.88 -28.66
C ILE A 11 1.78 23.06 -28.34
N ALA A 12 1.99 21.77 -28.10
CA ALA A 12 1.15 20.97 -27.21
C ALA A 12 2.10 20.32 -26.19
N VAL A 13 2.32 21.03 -25.08
CA VAL A 13 2.88 20.47 -23.85
C VAL A 13 1.76 19.63 -23.25
N VAL A 14 1.88 18.30 -23.39
CA VAL A 14 1.07 17.37 -22.62
C VAL A 14 1.88 17.00 -21.38
N CYS A 15 1.21 17.15 -20.25
CA CYS A 15 1.75 17.28 -18.92
C CYS A 15 2.60 16.09 -18.47
N ILE A 16 3.85 16.41 -18.14
CA ILE A 16 4.66 15.70 -17.16
C ILE A 16 4.08 16.06 -15.79
N PHE A 17 3.47 15.11 -15.10
CA PHE A 17 3.29 15.18 -13.65
C PHE A 17 4.12 14.08 -13.01
N ALA A 18 5.42 14.35 -12.92
CA ALA A 18 6.22 13.89 -11.79
C ALA A 18 5.80 14.74 -10.59
N ILE A 19 5.10 14.15 -9.63
CA ILE A 19 4.89 14.79 -8.33
C ILE A 19 6.16 14.51 -7.52
N SER A 20 7.17 15.35 -7.75
CA SER A 20 8.15 15.67 -6.72
C SER A 20 7.46 16.57 -5.69
N SER A 21 6.95 15.98 -4.61
CA SER A 21 6.53 16.76 -3.44
C SER A 21 7.77 17.25 -2.70
N ILE A 22 8.15 18.46 -3.06
CA ILE A 22 9.08 19.31 -2.31
C ILE A 22 8.52 19.50 -0.90
N LEU A 23 9.27 19.04 0.10
CA LEU A 23 9.20 19.48 1.49
C LEU A 23 9.33 21.01 1.57
N VAL A 24 8.20 21.71 1.61
CA VAL A 24 8.14 23.10 2.06
C VAL A 24 8.00 23.06 3.57
N ILE A 25 9.13 23.15 4.27
CA ILE A 25 9.17 23.41 5.71
C ILE A 25 8.59 24.82 5.93
N PRO A 26 7.45 25.01 6.63
CA PRO A 26 7.01 26.34 7.00
C PRO A 26 7.98 26.93 8.04
N PRO A 27 8.29 28.24 7.97
CA PRO A 27 9.18 28.87 8.93
C PRO A 27 8.55 28.87 10.33
N LEU A 28 9.36 28.53 11.33
CA LEU A 28 9.08 28.68 12.76
C LEU A 28 8.56 30.10 13.05
N LEU A 29 7.26 30.22 13.26
CA LEU A 29 6.67 31.43 13.82
C LEU A 29 6.86 31.44 15.33
N ASN A 30 7.82 32.26 15.72
CA ASN A 30 8.00 32.81 17.05
C ASN A 30 6.77 33.64 17.46
N SER A 31 6.04 33.21 18.48
CA SER A 31 5.11 34.07 19.23
C SER A 31 5.40 33.96 20.71
N GLY A 32 5.87 35.07 21.27
CA GLY A 32 6.21 35.22 22.68
C GLY A 32 5.01 35.26 23.62
N SER A 33 5.36 34.95 24.87
CA SER A 33 4.82 35.39 26.16
C SER A 33 3.39 35.97 26.24
N GLU A 34 2.57 35.34 27.09
CA GLU A 34 1.86 36.02 28.18
C GLU A 34 1.48 35.03 29.30
N SER A 35 1.60 35.48 30.56
CA SER A 35 1.26 34.77 31.80
C SER A 35 -0.20 34.32 31.87
N PRO A 36 -0.52 33.42 32.83
CA PRO A 36 -1.53 33.84 33.80
C PRO A 36 -1.22 33.47 35.25
N ASN A 37 -1.76 34.32 36.11
CA ASN A 37 -1.77 34.26 37.56
C ASN A 37 -3.08 33.58 38.00
N GLY A 38 -3.00 32.51 38.79
CA GLY A 38 -4.00 32.01 39.76
C GLY A 38 -5.38 31.56 39.27
N THR A 39 -5.85 30.39 39.74
CA THR A 39 -6.96 30.19 40.70
C THR A 39 -7.15 28.68 40.90
N GLU A 40 -7.27 28.26 42.15
CA GLU A 40 -7.60 26.87 42.56
C GLU A 40 -9.03 26.50 42.12
N ASP A 41 -9.26 25.28 41.62
CA ASP A 41 -10.60 24.69 41.49
C ASP A 41 -10.58 23.23 42.00
N PRO A 42 -11.58 22.79 42.79
CA PRO A 42 -11.54 21.53 43.51
C PRO A 42 -12.26 20.40 42.76
N THR A 43 -11.68 19.20 42.89
CA THR A 43 -12.38 17.91 43.04
C THR A 43 -13.40 17.49 41.97
N GLY A 44 -13.03 16.44 41.22
CA GLY A 44 -13.98 15.39 40.82
C GLY A 44 -14.26 15.27 39.33
N ASN A 45 -13.23 14.98 38.53
CA ASN A 45 -13.43 14.42 37.19
C ASN A 45 -13.33 12.90 37.29
N ASP A 46 -14.47 12.24 37.45
CA ASP A 46 -14.64 10.86 37.01
C ASP A 46 -14.66 10.90 35.48
N GLU A 47 -13.48 10.84 34.85
CA GLU A 47 -13.40 10.62 33.41
C GLU A 47 -14.09 9.28 33.11
N PRO A 48 -15.09 9.25 32.21
CA PRO A 48 -15.67 7.99 31.77
C PRO A 48 -14.57 7.20 31.07
N ASN A 49 -14.07 6.16 31.74
CA ASN A 49 -13.14 5.19 31.19
C ASN A 49 -13.87 4.41 30.08
N ASN A 50 -13.93 4.99 28.89
CA ASN A 50 -14.58 4.43 27.72
C ASN A 50 -13.61 3.51 26.97
N ASN A 51 -13.03 2.55 27.70
CA ASN A 51 -12.19 1.48 27.13
C ASN A 51 -13.07 0.36 26.56
N ASN A 52 -14.06 0.72 25.75
CA ASN A 52 -14.79 -0.30 25.01
C ASN A 52 -13.94 -0.64 23.81
N GLU A 53 -13.11 -1.67 23.94
CA GLU A 53 -12.46 -2.32 22.79
C GLU A 53 -13.53 -2.57 21.72
N PRO A 54 -13.21 -2.35 20.42
CA PRO A 54 -14.15 -2.58 19.33
C PRO A 54 -14.78 -3.95 19.43
N THR A 55 -16.09 -4.03 19.25
CA THR A 55 -16.75 -5.32 19.27
C THR A 55 -16.53 -6.03 17.92
N GLU A 56 -16.54 -7.36 17.93
CA GLU A 56 -16.54 -8.20 16.71
C GLU A 56 -17.61 -7.74 15.70
N ALA A 57 -18.77 -7.29 16.19
CA ALA A 57 -19.84 -6.75 15.36
C ALA A 57 -19.48 -5.42 14.66
N ASP A 58 -18.64 -4.59 15.29
CA ASP A 58 -18.16 -3.34 14.70
C ASP A 58 -17.18 -3.64 13.56
N ILE A 59 -16.24 -4.58 13.77
CA ILE A 59 -15.26 -4.98 12.74
C ILE A 59 -15.97 -5.56 11.52
N GLN A 60 -16.89 -6.51 11.72
CA GLN A 60 -17.64 -7.12 10.63
C GLN A 60 -18.43 -6.09 9.80
N THR A 61 -19.06 -5.11 10.46
CA THR A 61 -19.79 -4.03 9.77
C THR A 61 -18.85 -3.18 8.91
N VAL A 62 -17.68 -2.82 9.43
CA VAL A 62 -16.68 -2.03 8.69
C VAL A 62 -16.12 -2.83 7.50
N ILE A 63 -15.88 -4.13 7.67
CA ILE A 63 -15.47 -5.04 6.58
C ILE A 63 -16.53 -5.09 5.49
N GLU A 64 -17.80 -5.29 5.83
CA GLU A 64 -18.92 -5.35 4.88
C GLU A 64 -19.02 -4.06 4.05
N ASN A 65 -18.95 -2.88 4.70
CA ASN A 65 -18.98 -1.60 3.99
C ASN A 65 -17.80 -1.44 3.01
N ALA A 66 -16.61 -1.90 3.39
CA ALA A 66 -15.42 -1.83 2.54
C ALA A 66 -15.54 -2.74 1.32
N VAL A 67 -16.11 -3.95 1.51
CA VAL A 67 -16.41 -4.88 0.42
C VAL A 67 -17.40 -4.25 -0.55
N ASP A 68 -18.52 -3.71 -0.05
CA ASP A 68 -19.53 -3.02 -0.86
C ASP A 68 -18.93 -1.86 -1.68
N TYR A 69 -18.02 -1.08 -1.07
CA TYR A 69 -17.32 -0.01 -1.78
C TYR A 69 -16.45 -0.54 -2.94
N LEU A 70 -15.67 -1.60 -2.68
CA LEU A 70 -14.70 -2.18 -3.62
C LEU A 70 -15.36 -3.02 -4.72
N GLU A 71 -16.59 -3.49 -4.55
CA GLU A 71 -17.36 -4.10 -5.64
C GLU A 71 -17.58 -3.12 -6.81
N VAL A 72 -17.71 -1.82 -6.49
CA VAL A 72 -18.05 -0.77 -7.46
C VAL A 72 -16.84 0.10 -7.83
N ASN A 73 -15.94 0.37 -6.89
CA ASN A 73 -14.90 1.39 -7.01
C ASN A 73 -13.49 0.79 -6.88
N CYS A 74 -13.14 -0.14 -7.77
CA CYS A 74 -11.82 -0.76 -7.78
C CYS A 74 -11.08 -0.52 -9.10
N ASP A 75 -9.84 -0.06 -8.96
CA ASP A 75 -8.89 0.02 -10.06
C ASP A 75 -8.41 -1.40 -10.45
N PRO A 76 -7.99 -1.64 -11.71
CA PRO A 76 -7.47 -2.93 -12.12
C PRO A 76 -6.36 -3.49 -11.23
N TYR A 77 -5.47 -2.68 -10.64
CA TYR A 77 -4.49 -3.22 -9.68
C TYR A 77 -5.17 -3.76 -8.42
N GLY A 78 -6.17 -3.06 -7.89
CA GLY A 78 -6.91 -3.49 -6.72
C GLY A 78 -7.59 -4.85 -6.92
N LEU A 79 -8.12 -5.13 -8.12
CA LEU A 79 -8.75 -6.42 -8.46
C LEU A 79 -7.79 -7.61 -8.26
N LEU A 80 -6.49 -7.43 -8.47
CA LEU A 80 -5.50 -8.48 -8.23
C LEU A 80 -5.37 -8.83 -6.74
N PHE A 81 -5.50 -7.83 -5.86
CA PHE A 81 -5.49 -8.01 -4.42
C PHE A 81 -6.84 -8.55 -3.90
N LEU A 82 -7.97 -8.18 -4.54
CA LEU A 82 -9.28 -8.74 -4.20
C LEU A 82 -9.33 -10.26 -4.43
N ASP A 83 -8.73 -10.76 -5.52
CA ASP A 83 -8.57 -12.21 -5.73
C ASP A 83 -7.74 -12.87 -4.62
N ALA A 84 -6.65 -12.23 -4.19
CA ALA A 84 -5.86 -12.73 -3.07
C ALA A 84 -6.68 -12.79 -1.77
N MET A 85 -7.54 -11.81 -1.51
CA MET A 85 -8.45 -11.83 -0.36
C MET A 85 -9.49 -12.96 -0.48
N TYR A 86 -10.05 -13.19 -1.67
CA TYR A 86 -10.95 -14.32 -1.90
C TYR A 86 -10.26 -15.66 -1.61
N ARG A 87 -9.04 -15.86 -2.11
CA ARG A 87 -8.28 -17.10 -1.88
C ARG A 87 -7.85 -17.29 -0.43
N ARG A 88 -7.49 -16.21 0.28
CA ARG A 88 -6.99 -16.27 1.65
C ARG A 88 -8.10 -16.32 2.71
N PHE A 89 -9.16 -15.53 2.53
CA PHE A 89 -10.19 -15.29 3.53
C PHE A 89 -11.60 -15.75 3.10
N GLY A 90 -11.80 -16.08 1.81
CA GLY A 90 -13.10 -16.56 1.32
C GLY A 90 -14.15 -15.47 1.12
N VAL A 91 -13.74 -14.21 0.90
CA VAL A 91 -14.66 -13.08 0.59
C VAL A 91 -15.33 -13.33 -0.76
N ALA A 92 -16.57 -13.82 -0.76
CA ALA A 92 -17.22 -14.39 -1.93
C ALA A 92 -17.55 -13.35 -3.01
N GLU A 93 -17.73 -12.09 -2.61
CA GLU A 93 -17.96 -10.90 -3.45
C GLU A 93 -16.77 -10.64 -4.39
N PHE A 94 -15.60 -11.18 -4.08
CA PHE A 94 -14.38 -11.05 -4.90
C PHE A 94 -14.08 -12.28 -5.75
N ALA A 95 -14.96 -13.28 -5.78
CA ALA A 95 -14.75 -14.51 -6.55
C ALA A 95 -14.62 -14.29 -8.08
N ASP A 96 -15.11 -13.16 -8.59
CA ASP A 96 -15.03 -12.77 -10.01
C ASP A 96 -13.96 -11.69 -10.29
N ALA A 97 -13.11 -11.35 -9.31
CA ALA A 97 -12.17 -10.23 -9.43
C ALA A 97 -11.21 -10.39 -10.61
N VAL A 98 -10.73 -11.62 -10.88
CA VAL A 98 -9.89 -11.91 -12.05
C VAL A 98 -10.66 -11.77 -13.37
N GLU A 99 -11.93 -12.14 -13.42
CA GLU A 99 -12.77 -11.94 -14.61
C GLU A 99 -12.95 -10.44 -14.89
N ARG A 100 -13.24 -9.64 -13.86
CA ARG A 100 -13.31 -8.17 -13.97
C ARG A 100 -11.97 -7.58 -14.42
N TYR A 101 -10.86 -8.09 -13.90
CA TYR A 101 -9.53 -7.66 -14.31
C TYR A 101 -9.30 -7.91 -15.81
N ASP A 102 -9.62 -9.12 -16.28
CA ASP A 102 -9.42 -9.53 -17.68
C ASP A 102 -10.33 -8.76 -18.67
N GLN A 103 -11.34 -8.03 -18.20
CA GLN A 103 -12.13 -7.10 -19.01
C GLN A 103 -11.42 -5.75 -19.26
N THR A 104 -10.33 -5.47 -18.55
CA THR A 104 -9.53 -4.25 -18.73
C THR A 104 -8.76 -4.31 -20.05
N ASP A 105 -8.93 -3.31 -20.91
CA ASP A 105 -8.14 -3.17 -22.14
C ASP A 105 -6.72 -2.69 -21.83
N THR A 106 -5.86 -3.62 -21.45
CA THR A 106 -4.44 -3.33 -21.15
C THR A 106 -3.64 -2.87 -22.38
N ASP A 107 -4.15 -3.00 -23.61
CA ASP A 107 -3.43 -2.53 -24.79
C ASP A 107 -3.56 -1.01 -24.98
N THR A 108 -4.66 -0.42 -24.49
CA THR A 108 -4.90 1.03 -24.56
C THR A 108 -4.75 1.75 -23.22
N HIS A 109 -4.65 1.00 -22.11
CA HIS A 109 -4.43 1.58 -20.78
C HIS A 109 -3.04 2.25 -20.67
N PRO A 110 -2.93 3.46 -20.08
CA PRO A 110 -1.65 4.14 -19.88
C PRO A 110 -0.61 3.30 -19.13
N GLU A 111 -1.08 2.48 -18.18
CA GLU A 111 -0.27 1.59 -17.35
C GLU A 111 -0.36 0.13 -17.80
N GLY A 112 -0.79 -0.10 -19.04
CA GLY A 112 -1.10 -1.44 -19.56
C GLY A 112 0.04 -2.45 -19.49
N ALA A 113 1.29 -2.01 -19.64
CA ALA A 113 2.46 -2.87 -19.49
C ALA A 113 2.65 -3.34 -18.05
N ALA A 114 2.57 -2.41 -17.08
CA ALA A 114 2.68 -2.74 -15.66
C ALA A 114 1.49 -3.63 -15.23
N LEU A 115 0.26 -3.32 -15.66
CA LEU A 115 -0.89 -4.21 -15.43
C LEU A 115 -0.61 -5.64 -15.89
N ARG A 116 -0.18 -5.82 -17.15
CA ARG A 116 0.16 -7.15 -17.67
C ARG A 116 1.26 -7.85 -16.87
N ILE A 117 2.25 -7.13 -16.38
CA ILE A 117 3.31 -7.69 -15.54
C ILE A 117 2.73 -8.16 -14.20
N PHE A 118 1.98 -7.29 -13.52
CA PHE A 118 1.42 -7.56 -12.19
C PHE A 118 0.26 -8.56 -12.19
N ARG A 119 -0.35 -8.86 -13.34
CA ARG A 119 -1.30 -9.98 -13.49
C ARG A 119 -0.74 -11.31 -12.95
N ARG A 120 0.60 -11.45 -12.86
CA ARG A 120 1.24 -12.60 -12.21
C ARG A 120 0.81 -12.86 -10.76
N ILE A 121 0.34 -11.84 -10.03
CA ILE A 121 -0.22 -12.01 -8.69
C ILE A 121 -1.34 -13.06 -8.67
N VAL A 122 -2.17 -13.10 -9.72
CA VAL A 122 -3.33 -14.01 -9.84
C VAL A 122 -3.13 -15.13 -10.87
N ASP A 123 -2.04 -15.08 -11.64
CA ASP A 123 -1.70 -16.09 -12.64
C ASP A 123 -0.19 -16.39 -12.62
N ARG A 124 0.18 -17.48 -11.94
CA ARG A 124 1.56 -17.97 -11.89
C ARG A 124 2.17 -18.19 -13.26
N ASP A 125 1.36 -18.44 -14.29
CA ASP A 125 1.84 -18.68 -15.64
C ASP A 125 1.95 -17.45 -16.52
N ASN A 126 1.56 -16.27 -16.01
CA ASN A 126 1.63 -15.02 -16.74
C ASN A 126 3.04 -14.74 -17.30
N GLN A 127 3.09 -14.36 -18.58
CA GLN A 127 4.31 -14.10 -19.32
C GLN A 127 4.36 -12.63 -19.73
N TYR A 128 5.56 -12.06 -19.79
CA TYR A 128 5.76 -10.74 -20.40
C TYR A 128 5.40 -10.77 -21.88
N ARG A 129 4.96 -9.62 -22.38
CA ARG A 129 4.97 -9.30 -23.81
C ARG A 129 6.24 -8.53 -24.17
N ASP A 130 6.55 -8.53 -25.46
CA ASP A 130 7.65 -7.75 -26.00
C ASP A 130 7.50 -6.27 -25.61
N GLY A 131 8.49 -5.76 -24.87
CA GLY A 131 8.54 -4.36 -24.45
C GLY A 131 7.89 -4.05 -23.09
N ASP A 132 7.23 -5.00 -22.43
CA ASP A 132 6.61 -4.74 -21.12
C ASP A 132 7.64 -4.27 -20.09
N LEU A 133 8.76 -4.99 -19.96
CA LEU A 133 9.84 -4.60 -19.03
C LEU A 133 10.46 -3.23 -19.35
N ASN A 134 10.55 -2.86 -20.62
CA ASN A 134 11.10 -1.56 -21.02
C ASN A 134 10.16 -0.39 -20.68
N ALA A 135 8.89 -0.68 -20.39
CA ALA A 135 7.91 0.32 -20.01
C ALA A 135 7.91 0.59 -18.50
N LEU A 136 8.55 -0.26 -17.69
CA LEU A 136 8.72 -0.01 -16.26
C LEU A 136 9.76 1.09 -16.03
N HIS A 137 9.37 2.10 -15.27
CA HIS A 137 10.22 3.26 -14.98
C HIS A 137 9.94 3.89 -13.61
N ILE A 138 8.97 3.34 -12.87
CA ILE A 138 8.68 3.75 -11.50
C ILE A 138 9.53 2.88 -10.58
N ASP A 139 10.21 3.50 -9.62
CA ASP A 139 11.17 2.79 -8.75
C ASP A 139 10.53 1.62 -7.99
N ILE A 140 9.27 1.77 -7.58
CA ILE A 140 8.47 0.71 -6.95
C ILE A 140 8.27 -0.49 -7.88
N ASP A 141 7.94 -0.25 -9.15
CA ASP A 141 7.73 -1.34 -10.12
C ASP A 141 9.06 -2.07 -10.40
N LEU A 142 10.14 -1.29 -10.54
CA LEU A 142 11.49 -1.83 -10.75
C LEU A 142 12.00 -2.64 -9.55
N LEU A 143 11.53 -2.31 -8.34
CA LEU A 143 11.82 -3.06 -7.12
C LEU A 143 11.00 -4.35 -7.04
N THR A 144 9.70 -4.28 -7.30
CA THR A 144 8.77 -5.39 -7.01
C THR A 144 8.66 -6.43 -8.14
N GLU A 145 8.84 -6.01 -9.39
CA GLU A 145 8.75 -6.91 -10.55
C GLU A 145 9.76 -8.07 -10.50
N PRO A 146 11.05 -7.87 -10.14
CA PRO A 146 11.99 -8.98 -10.08
C PRO A 146 11.64 -10.00 -8.98
N ALA A 147 11.11 -9.56 -7.84
CA ALA A 147 10.60 -10.47 -6.80
C ALA A 147 9.40 -11.27 -7.28
N LEU A 148 8.49 -10.64 -8.02
CA LEU A 148 7.28 -11.26 -8.53
C LEU A 148 7.58 -12.41 -9.51
N TYR A 149 8.69 -12.33 -10.25
CA TYR A 149 9.10 -13.32 -11.27
C TYR A 149 10.40 -14.07 -10.96
N CYS A 150 10.90 -13.99 -9.73
CA CYS A 150 12.21 -14.54 -9.37
C CYS A 150 12.34 -16.05 -9.61
N ASP A 151 11.24 -16.82 -9.54
CA ASP A 151 11.21 -18.26 -9.80
C ASP A 151 11.44 -18.60 -11.29
N ARG A 152 11.25 -17.61 -12.18
CA ARG A 152 11.41 -17.76 -13.63
C ARG A 152 12.73 -17.22 -14.14
N PHE A 153 13.12 -16.04 -13.66
CA PHE A 153 14.25 -15.31 -14.22
C PHE A 153 15.43 -15.19 -13.26
N GLY A 154 15.27 -15.63 -12.01
CA GLY A 154 16.20 -15.31 -10.93
C GLY A 154 16.09 -13.84 -10.52
N LEU A 155 16.74 -13.50 -9.42
CA LEU A 155 16.90 -12.11 -9.00
C LEU A 155 18.10 -11.47 -9.71
N PRO A 156 18.07 -10.15 -10.01
CA PRO A 156 19.23 -9.40 -10.45
C PRO A 156 20.42 -9.54 -9.49
N GLU A 157 21.66 -9.48 -10.02
CA GLU A 157 22.88 -9.64 -9.20
C GLU A 157 23.00 -8.57 -8.10
N ASP A 158 22.47 -7.37 -8.35
CA ASP A 158 22.44 -6.21 -7.46
C ASP A 158 21.15 -6.09 -6.63
N TYR A 159 20.26 -7.09 -6.69
CA TYR A 159 18.93 -6.98 -6.08
C TYR A 159 18.96 -6.84 -4.55
N ALA A 160 19.94 -7.46 -3.87
CA ALA A 160 20.13 -7.27 -2.43
C ALA A 160 20.49 -5.79 -2.09
N GLU A 161 21.28 -5.13 -2.94
CA GLU A 161 21.61 -3.71 -2.78
C GLU A 161 20.40 -2.82 -3.07
N MET A 162 19.55 -3.19 -4.05
CA MET A 162 18.29 -2.50 -4.34
C MET A 162 17.32 -2.56 -3.14
N ILE A 163 17.15 -3.73 -2.54
CA ILE A 163 16.31 -3.91 -1.35
C ILE A 163 16.83 -3.11 -0.16
N GLN A 164 18.14 -3.17 0.11
CA GLN A 164 18.77 -2.35 1.16
C GLN A 164 18.54 -0.85 0.91
N SER A 165 18.74 -0.38 -0.33
CA SER A 165 18.54 1.03 -0.68
C SER A 165 17.08 1.46 -0.52
N ALA A 166 16.13 0.58 -0.81
CA ALA A 166 14.70 0.86 -0.63
C ALA A 166 14.34 0.97 0.86
N VAL A 167 14.86 0.07 1.70
CA VAL A 167 14.72 0.13 3.17
C VAL A 167 15.33 1.41 3.73
N ASP A 168 16.57 1.74 3.33
CA ASP A 168 17.27 2.95 3.76
C ASP A 168 16.55 4.24 3.33
N THR A 169 15.80 4.20 2.24
CA THR A 169 15.03 5.35 1.74
C THR A 169 13.78 5.60 2.58
N GLY A 170 13.15 4.55 3.12
CA GLY A 170 11.92 4.67 3.90
C GLY A 170 10.67 4.83 3.05
N ASP A 171 9.61 5.35 3.67
CA ASP A 171 8.31 5.65 3.06
C ASP A 171 7.76 4.48 2.20
N TYR A 172 7.17 4.77 1.04
CA TYR A 172 6.62 3.76 0.13
C TYR A 172 7.66 2.77 -0.41
N LEU A 173 8.94 3.14 -0.49
CA LEU A 173 9.96 2.20 -0.95
C LEU A 173 10.25 1.13 0.10
N LEU A 174 10.19 1.49 1.39
CA LEU A 174 10.36 0.55 2.50
C LEU A 174 9.21 -0.48 2.55
N THR A 175 7.96 -0.04 2.41
CA THR A 175 6.81 -0.97 2.35
C THR A 175 6.89 -1.90 1.13
N HIS A 176 7.31 -1.40 -0.04
CA HIS A 176 7.47 -2.23 -1.24
C HIS A 176 8.70 -3.14 -1.19
N ALA A 177 9.73 -2.80 -0.41
CA ALA A 177 10.83 -3.70 -0.08
C ALA A 177 10.31 -4.89 0.74
N LEU A 178 9.46 -4.65 1.75
CA LEU A 178 8.79 -5.71 2.50
C LEU A 178 7.92 -6.58 1.60
N LEU A 179 7.09 -5.99 0.73
CA LEU A 179 6.28 -6.75 -0.23
C LEU A 179 7.14 -7.65 -1.15
N SER A 180 8.29 -7.14 -1.60
CA SER A 180 9.23 -7.90 -2.42
C SER A 180 9.82 -9.09 -1.66
N LEU A 181 10.16 -8.93 -0.38
CA LEU A 181 10.62 -10.03 0.47
C LEU A 181 9.54 -11.11 0.64
N ILE A 182 8.28 -10.72 0.83
CA ILE A 182 7.14 -11.65 0.89
C ILE A 182 7.05 -12.46 -0.41
N TRP A 183 7.11 -11.80 -1.57
CA TRP A 183 7.01 -12.50 -2.86
C TRP A 183 8.21 -13.40 -3.16
N ILE A 184 9.42 -13.01 -2.75
CA ILE A 184 10.61 -13.87 -2.84
C ILE A 184 10.40 -15.16 -2.05
N GLU A 185 9.90 -15.05 -0.82
CA GLU A 185 9.59 -16.22 0.02
C GLU A 185 8.50 -17.10 -0.61
N GLU A 186 7.38 -16.51 -1.04
CA GLU A 186 6.25 -17.24 -1.63
C GLU A 186 6.60 -17.94 -2.96
N ASN A 187 7.53 -17.37 -3.72
CA ASN A 187 8.07 -17.98 -4.95
C ASN A 187 9.19 -19.00 -4.68
N GLY A 188 9.65 -19.15 -3.43
CA GLY A 188 10.74 -20.06 -3.06
C GLY A 188 12.10 -19.63 -3.61
N CYS A 189 12.30 -18.33 -3.80
CA CYS A 189 13.55 -17.74 -4.24
C CYS A 189 14.47 -17.43 -3.07
N GLU A 190 15.77 -17.30 -3.33
CA GLU A 190 16.76 -16.95 -2.31
C GLU A 190 17.42 -15.61 -2.66
N VAL A 191 17.49 -14.72 -1.67
CA VAL A 191 18.26 -13.47 -1.71
C VAL A 191 19.22 -13.46 -0.53
N THR A 192 20.49 -13.15 -0.78
CA THR A 192 21.50 -13.08 0.28
C THR A 192 21.48 -11.70 0.91
N LEU A 193 20.89 -11.60 2.10
CA LEU A 193 20.82 -10.37 2.90
C LEU A 193 21.66 -10.51 4.17
N PRO A 194 22.07 -9.39 4.81
CA PRO A 194 22.72 -9.43 6.12
C PRO A 194 21.86 -10.15 7.16
N GLU A 195 22.50 -10.80 8.13
CA GLU A 195 21.80 -11.40 9.28
C GLU A 195 21.03 -10.31 10.05
N GLY A 196 19.76 -10.57 10.37
CA GLY A 196 18.88 -9.62 11.06
C GLY A 196 18.23 -8.57 10.16
N PHE A 197 18.54 -8.55 8.85
CA PHE A 197 18.03 -7.53 7.94
C PHE A 197 16.49 -7.58 7.81
N VAL A 198 15.91 -8.77 7.72
CA VAL A 198 14.46 -8.94 7.54
C VAL A 198 13.73 -8.50 8.81
N GLU A 199 14.23 -8.88 9.99
CA GLU A 199 13.67 -8.47 11.27
C GLU A 199 13.76 -6.95 11.47
N GLN A 200 14.87 -6.34 11.06
CA GLN A 200 15.02 -4.88 11.08
C GLN A 200 14.01 -4.23 10.11
N THR A 201 13.81 -4.78 8.93
CA THR A 201 12.83 -4.29 7.95
C THR A 201 11.42 -4.30 8.54
N TYR A 202 11.04 -5.37 9.29
CA TYR A 202 9.75 -5.40 9.99
C TYR A 202 9.63 -4.28 11.02
N SER A 203 10.69 -4.04 11.80
CA SER A 203 10.73 -2.95 12.78
C SER A 203 10.59 -1.58 12.10
N ASP A 204 11.31 -1.35 11.01
CA ASP A 204 11.28 -0.07 10.29
C ASP A 204 9.90 0.18 9.67
N VAL A 205 9.24 -0.85 9.15
CA VAL A 205 7.86 -0.75 8.64
C VAL A 205 6.87 -0.48 9.77
N ALA A 206 7.03 -1.13 10.93
CA ALA A 206 6.18 -0.87 12.10
C ALA A 206 6.32 0.59 12.58
N ASP A 207 7.53 1.15 12.54
CA ASP A 207 7.76 2.56 12.89
C ASP A 207 6.98 3.53 12.00
N LEU A 208 6.72 3.20 10.72
CA LEU A 208 5.89 4.04 9.83
C LEU A 208 4.47 4.22 10.37
N ILE A 209 3.91 3.21 11.04
CA ILE A 209 2.56 3.26 11.61
C ILE A 209 2.49 4.33 12.71
N ASN A 210 3.55 4.55 13.46
CA ASN A 210 3.53 5.42 14.65
C ASN A 210 4.24 6.77 14.44
N TYR A 211 4.99 6.93 13.36
CA TYR A 211 5.87 8.09 13.18
C TYR A 211 5.15 9.44 13.04
N TYR A 212 3.94 9.47 12.47
CA TYR A 212 3.24 10.71 12.16
C TYR A 212 2.15 11.05 13.20
N PRO A 213 2.29 12.16 13.96
CA PRO A 213 1.29 12.56 14.95
C PRO A 213 -0.03 13.04 14.32
N ASP A 214 0.03 13.56 13.09
CA ASP A 214 -1.14 13.91 12.28
C ASP A 214 -1.46 12.74 11.34
N MET A 215 -2.50 11.98 11.67
CA MET A 215 -2.81 10.71 11.01
C MET A 215 -3.28 10.86 9.55
N THR A 216 -4.04 11.92 9.24
CA THR A 216 -4.76 12.06 7.96
C THR A 216 -3.88 12.17 6.71
N PRO A 217 -2.80 12.99 6.65
CA PRO A 217 -2.02 13.12 5.42
C PRO A 217 -1.24 11.86 5.03
N TYR A 218 -0.98 10.96 5.97
CA TYR A 218 -0.16 9.77 5.79
C TYR A 218 -0.94 8.47 5.99
N LEU A 219 -2.28 8.53 6.00
CA LEU A 219 -3.10 7.37 6.30
C LEU A 219 -2.83 6.21 5.34
N ASP A 220 -2.73 6.49 4.04
CA ASP A 220 -2.45 5.49 3.01
C ASP A 220 -1.17 4.70 3.30
N LEU A 221 -0.05 5.39 3.55
CA LEU A 221 1.24 4.76 3.84
C LEU A 221 1.22 3.96 5.16
N ARG A 222 0.52 4.46 6.19
CA ARG A 222 0.42 3.76 7.48
C ARG A 222 -0.40 2.48 7.37
N VAL A 223 -1.51 2.54 6.63
CA VAL A 223 -2.35 1.37 6.34
C VAL A 223 -1.60 0.38 5.45
N GLU A 224 -0.81 0.85 4.48
CA GLU A 224 0.06 -0.01 3.66
C GLU A 224 1.08 -0.77 4.52
N ALA A 225 1.77 -0.06 5.41
CA ALA A 225 2.71 -0.65 6.35
C ALA A 225 2.04 -1.73 7.22
N ALA A 226 0.89 -1.44 7.82
CA ALA A 226 0.15 -2.39 8.64
C ALA A 226 -0.33 -3.61 7.83
N ALA A 227 -0.91 -3.39 6.65
CA ALA A 227 -1.37 -4.47 5.77
C ALA A 227 -0.21 -5.40 5.38
N PHE A 228 0.95 -4.84 5.00
CA PHE A 228 2.09 -5.66 4.58
C PHE A 228 2.77 -6.39 5.74
N LEU A 229 2.78 -5.83 6.96
CA LEU A 229 3.17 -6.57 8.16
C LEU A 229 2.25 -7.76 8.40
N CYS A 230 0.93 -7.59 8.25
CA CYS A 230 -0.01 -8.71 8.34
C CYS A 230 0.24 -9.77 7.26
N LEU A 231 0.50 -9.36 6.01
CA LEU A 231 0.84 -10.29 4.92
C LEU A 231 2.15 -11.07 5.20
N ALA A 232 3.12 -10.44 5.88
CA ALA A 232 4.37 -11.07 6.33
C ALA A 232 4.22 -11.92 7.60
N GLY A 233 3.01 -12.07 8.13
CA GLY A 233 2.76 -12.81 9.38
C GLY A 233 3.26 -12.10 10.64
N GLN A 234 3.48 -10.78 10.57
CA GLN A 234 3.95 -9.92 11.66
C GLN A 234 2.84 -9.01 12.19
N SER A 235 1.60 -9.51 12.26
CA SER A 235 0.44 -8.73 12.73
C SER A 235 0.60 -8.23 14.17
N ASP A 236 1.38 -8.92 15.00
CA ASP A 236 1.63 -8.54 16.40
C ASP A 236 2.42 -7.22 16.52
N LEU A 237 3.02 -6.72 15.43
CA LEU A 237 3.67 -5.41 15.37
C LEU A 237 2.70 -4.27 15.06
N VAL A 238 1.43 -4.57 14.74
CA VAL A 238 0.39 -3.57 14.52
C VAL A 238 -0.32 -3.30 15.84
N GLU A 239 -0.25 -2.06 16.33
CA GLU A 239 -0.86 -1.68 17.60
C GLU A 239 -2.39 -1.64 17.53
N ASN A 240 -3.06 -2.07 18.60
CA ASN A 240 -4.53 -2.07 18.69
C ASN A 240 -5.12 -0.67 18.49
N ASP A 241 -4.50 0.38 19.05
CA ASP A 241 -4.93 1.77 18.90
C ASP A 241 -4.98 2.19 17.42
N PHE A 242 -4.09 1.65 16.57
CA PHE A 242 -4.13 1.91 15.13
C PHE A 242 -5.32 1.19 14.47
N VAL A 243 -5.60 -0.06 14.86
CA VAL A 243 -6.78 -0.79 14.36
C VAL A 243 -8.07 -0.07 14.76
N GLU A 244 -8.18 0.37 16.01
CA GLU A 244 -9.30 1.19 16.50
C GLU A 244 -9.48 2.45 15.64
N TYR A 245 -8.38 3.16 15.36
CA TYR A 245 -8.40 4.32 14.47
C TYR A 245 -8.92 3.99 13.06
N ILE A 246 -8.52 2.86 12.48
CA ILE A 246 -9.02 2.43 11.17
C ILE A 246 -10.53 2.17 11.21
N LEU A 247 -11.04 1.54 12.26
CA LEU A 247 -12.48 1.32 12.42
C LEU A 247 -13.25 2.65 12.54
N GLU A 248 -12.74 3.61 13.31
CA GLU A 248 -13.40 4.89 13.57
C GLU A 248 -13.36 5.88 12.39
N THR A 249 -12.42 5.71 11.47
CA THR A 249 -12.19 6.65 10.35
C THR A 249 -12.74 6.23 9.01
N GLN A 250 -13.43 5.08 8.93
CA GLN A 250 -14.14 4.70 7.71
C GLN A 250 -15.18 5.76 7.34
N LEU A 251 -15.19 6.16 6.08
CA LEU A 251 -16.18 7.08 5.53
C LEU A 251 -17.54 6.39 5.39
N ILE A 252 -18.60 7.20 5.27
CA ILE A 252 -19.98 6.69 5.12
C ILE A 252 -20.20 5.82 3.87
N ASP A 253 -19.33 5.94 2.86
CA ASP A 253 -19.38 5.13 1.64
C ASP A 253 -18.59 3.82 1.74
N GLY A 254 -17.99 3.52 2.89
CA GLY A 254 -17.19 2.32 3.14
C GLY A 254 -15.70 2.46 2.80
N SER A 255 -15.28 3.60 2.23
CA SER A 255 -13.87 3.85 1.91
C SER A 255 -13.09 4.50 3.05
N TRP A 256 -11.77 4.53 2.92
CA TRP A 256 -10.90 5.39 3.74
C TRP A 256 -10.35 6.54 2.91
N ASP A 257 -10.35 7.74 3.50
CA ASP A 257 -9.89 8.93 2.80
C ASP A 257 -8.37 8.95 2.69
N ASN A 258 -7.90 9.55 1.60
CA ASN A 258 -6.53 9.98 1.45
C ASN A 258 -6.56 11.41 0.88
N ILE A 259 -5.43 12.13 0.93
CA ILE A 259 -5.37 13.49 0.37
C ILE A 259 -5.75 13.49 -1.13
N ASN A 260 -5.57 12.37 -1.82
CA ASN A 260 -5.85 12.23 -3.24
C ASN A 260 -7.03 11.30 -3.51
N SER A 261 -8.24 11.86 -3.49
CA SER A 261 -9.50 11.12 -3.64
C SER A 261 -9.56 10.13 -4.81
N GLU A 262 -8.74 10.32 -5.86
CA GLU A 262 -8.64 9.40 -7.01
C GLU A 262 -8.06 8.03 -6.65
N ARG A 263 -7.40 7.90 -5.50
CA ARG A 263 -6.76 6.66 -5.03
C ARG A 263 -7.40 6.07 -3.77
N ARG A 264 -8.63 6.46 -3.41
CA ARG A 264 -9.31 5.91 -2.22
C ARG A 264 -9.46 4.39 -2.25
N TRP A 265 -9.59 3.82 -3.44
CA TRP A 265 -9.62 2.37 -3.62
C TRP A 265 -8.37 1.69 -3.05
N HIS A 266 -7.19 2.32 -3.18
CA HIS A 266 -5.92 1.76 -2.73
C HIS A 266 -5.89 1.63 -1.20
N THR A 267 -6.13 2.75 -0.52
CA THR A 267 -6.23 2.78 0.95
C THR A 267 -7.31 1.82 1.46
N THR A 268 -8.44 1.72 0.74
CA THR A 268 -9.55 0.82 1.11
C THR A 268 -9.20 -0.65 0.94
N VAL A 269 -8.50 -1.04 -0.15
CA VAL A 269 -7.97 -2.40 -0.33
C VAL A 269 -7.02 -2.77 0.81
N LEU A 270 -6.09 -1.88 1.17
CA LEU A 270 -5.11 -2.14 2.23
C LEU A 270 -5.77 -2.21 3.61
N ALA A 271 -6.71 -1.31 3.92
CA ALA A 271 -7.47 -1.33 5.17
C ALA A 271 -8.28 -2.62 5.29
N LEU A 272 -8.90 -3.08 4.21
CA LEU A 272 -9.61 -4.35 4.20
C LEU A 272 -8.68 -5.55 4.43
N ILE A 273 -7.47 -5.57 3.85
CA ILE A 273 -6.47 -6.61 4.14
C ILE A 273 -6.16 -6.65 5.65
N LEU A 274 -5.85 -5.49 6.23
CA LEU A 274 -5.58 -5.37 7.66
C LEU A 274 -6.74 -5.93 8.50
N LEU A 275 -7.96 -5.48 8.25
CA LEU A 275 -9.14 -5.88 9.04
C LEU A 275 -9.46 -7.37 8.87
N LEU A 276 -9.30 -7.95 7.67
CA LEU A 276 -9.47 -9.39 7.45
C LEU A 276 -8.47 -10.21 8.25
N HIS A 277 -7.22 -9.74 8.37
CA HIS A 277 -6.19 -10.39 9.20
C HIS A 277 -6.49 -10.28 10.71
N VAL A 278 -7.02 -9.13 11.16
CA VAL A 278 -7.46 -8.92 12.55
C VAL A 278 -8.63 -9.84 12.90
N GLU A 279 -9.61 -9.96 12.01
CA GLU A 279 -10.81 -10.78 12.22
C GLU A 279 -10.52 -12.28 12.14
N ASN A 280 -9.54 -12.70 11.32
CA ASN A 280 -9.27 -14.10 11.03
C ASN A 280 -7.84 -14.55 11.43
N PRO A 281 -7.36 -14.29 12.66
CA PRO A 281 -5.97 -14.51 13.02
C PRO A 281 -5.53 -15.96 12.78
N SER A 282 -4.45 -16.13 12.03
CA SER A 282 -3.90 -17.43 11.67
C SER A 282 -2.38 -17.41 11.73
N ALA A 283 -1.78 -18.54 12.13
CA ALA A 283 -0.34 -18.75 12.09
C ALA A 283 0.21 -18.85 10.66
N SER A 284 -0.66 -19.11 9.68
CA SER A 284 -0.31 -19.07 8.26
C SER A 284 -1.55 -18.86 7.39
N TYR A 285 -1.36 -18.19 6.25
CA TYR A 285 -2.37 -18.03 5.22
C TYR A 285 -1.89 -18.68 3.92
N PRO A 286 -2.79 -19.02 2.98
CA PRO A 286 -2.38 -19.33 1.62
C PRO A 286 -1.52 -18.21 1.03
N PRO A 287 -0.57 -18.49 0.12
CA PRO A 287 0.22 -17.46 -0.53
C PRO A 287 -0.64 -16.40 -1.23
N MET A 288 -0.13 -15.17 -1.28
CA MET A 288 -0.74 -14.06 -1.99
C MET A 288 -0.62 -14.30 -3.48
N LEU A 289 0.55 -14.74 -3.93
CA LEU A 289 0.78 -15.15 -5.32
C LEU A 289 0.02 -16.44 -5.62
N ALA A 290 -0.60 -16.50 -6.80
CA ALA A 290 -1.15 -17.75 -7.32
C ALA A 290 -0.05 -18.82 -7.43
N GLN A 291 -0.39 -20.07 -7.09
CA GLN A 291 0.51 -21.21 -7.02
C GLN A 291 0.28 -22.21 -8.16
#